data_AF-A0A916IEI2-F1
#
_entry.id   AF-A0A916IEI2-F1
#
_cell.length_a   1.000
_cell.length_b   1.000
_cell.length_c   1.000
_cell.angle_alpha   90.00
_cell.angle_beta   90.00
_cell.angle_gamma   90.00
#
_symmetry.space_group_name_H-M   'P 1'
#
loop_
_entity.id
_entity.type
_entity.pdbx_description
1 polymer ?
#
loop_
_entity_poly.entity_id
_entity_poly.type
_entity_poly.pdbx_seq_one_letter_code
_entity_poly.pdbx_strand_id
1 'polypeptide(L)'
;AMGATGALVMAMSRRRLSLHLMKQAMDSTMKLSCFVLFILLGATVFSLSFQGVDGPKWVEHLLGGLPGGQVGFLIVVNILIFLLAFFLDFFELAFIVVPLLAPVAEKLGIDLVWFGILLAVNMQTSFMHPPFGFALFYLRSVAPTDDYTDRVTKQPVARITTGQIYWGAVPFVVIQVVMVGLLIAFPGLAGTGLDKAADLDVTNQKIEVQPAEETKEINLDELFGPKK
;
A
#
# COMPACT_ATOMS: atom_id res chain seq x y z
N ALA A 1 -5.93 10.79 -8.05
CA ALA A 1 -7.05 11.76 -8.07
C ALA A 1 -6.66 13.09 -8.75
N MET A 2 -5.63 13.82 -8.29
CA MET A 2 -5.32 15.18 -8.76
C MET A 2 -5.14 15.35 -10.28
N GLY A 3 -4.53 14.38 -10.98
CA GLY A 3 -4.38 14.44 -12.45
C GLY A 3 -5.69 14.29 -13.22
N ALA A 4 -6.61 13.44 -12.75
CA ALA A 4 -7.92 13.25 -13.37
C ALA A 4 -8.82 14.48 -13.16
N THR A 5 -8.78 15.08 -11.96
CA THR A 5 -9.49 16.34 -11.69
C THR A 5 -8.95 17.48 -12.55
N GLY A 6 -7.62 17.60 -12.70
CA GLY A 6 -7.01 18.59 -13.59
C GLY A 6 -7.39 18.40 -15.07
N ALA A 7 -7.39 17.15 -15.55
CA ALA A 7 -7.84 16.81 -16.90
C ALA A 7 -9.32 17.13 -17.12
N LEU A 8 -10.18 16.87 -16.13
CA LEU A 8 -11.61 17.18 -16.17
C LEU A 8 -11.86 18.70 -16.24
N VAL A 9 -11.16 19.47 -15.40
CA VAL A 9 -11.22 20.94 -15.40
C VAL A 9 -10.75 21.51 -16.75
N MET A 10 -9.66 20.99 -17.31
CA MET A 10 -9.18 21.38 -18.64
C MET A 10 -10.16 21.02 -19.77
N ALA A 11 -10.76 19.83 -19.72
CA ALA A 11 -11.76 19.39 -20.70
C ALA A 11 -13.04 20.24 -20.65
N MET A 12 -13.44 20.65 -19.43
CA MET A 12 -14.58 21.54 -19.21
C MET A 12 -14.28 22.97 -19.68
N SER A 13 -13.10 23.51 -19.34
CA SER A 13 -12.63 24.82 -19.81
C SER A 13 -12.57 24.91 -21.34
N ARG A 14 -12.14 23.84 -22.01
CA ARG A 14 -12.09 23.75 -23.48
C ARG A 14 -13.42 23.41 -24.14
N ARG A 15 -14.52 23.25 -23.39
CA ARG A 15 -15.85 22.80 -23.87
C ARG A 15 -15.79 21.53 -24.74
N ARG A 16 -14.85 20.64 -24.43
CA ARG A 16 -14.62 19.37 -25.17
C ARG A 16 -15.20 18.16 -24.43
N LEU A 17 -15.79 18.38 -23.25
CA LEU A 17 -16.43 17.34 -22.46
C LEU A 17 -17.77 16.95 -23.10
N SER A 18 -17.87 15.73 -23.63
CA SER A 18 -19.13 15.16 -24.10
C SER A 18 -19.59 14.04 -23.15
N LEU A 19 -20.91 13.89 -23.00
CA LEU A 19 -21.48 12.78 -22.21
C LEU A 19 -21.05 11.41 -22.75
N HIS A 20 -20.81 11.31 -24.06
CA HIS A 20 -20.30 10.10 -24.70
C HIS A 20 -18.87 9.77 -24.24
N LEU A 21 -17.96 10.75 -24.25
CA LEU A 21 -16.58 10.57 -23.80
C LEU A 21 -16.52 10.23 -22.31
N MET A 22 -17.40 10.84 -21.51
CA MET A 22 -17.48 10.56 -20.08
C MET A 22 -17.96 9.13 -19.81
N LYS A 23 -19.02 8.66 -20.51
CA LYS A 23 -19.46 7.26 -20.43
C LYS A 23 -18.38 6.28 -20.87
N GLN A 24 -17.68 6.56 -21.97
CA GLN A 24 -16.59 5.70 -22.45
C GLN A 24 -15.45 5.57 -21.43
N ALA A 25 -15.05 6.69 -20.81
CA ALA A 25 -14.04 6.70 -19.78
C ALA A 25 -14.49 5.95 -18.51
N MET A 26 -15.75 6.13 -18.10
CA MET A 26 -16.34 5.41 -16.98
C MET A 26 -16.44 3.90 -17.24
N ASP A 27 -16.91 3.47 -18.41
CA ASP A 27 -17.00 2.04 -18.77
C ASP A 27 -15.64 1.35 -18.76
N SER A 28 -14.61 2.02 -19.27
CA SER A 28 -13.24 1.50 -19.28
C SER A 28 -12.69 1.36 -17.86
N THR A 29 -12.93 2.37 -17.02
CA THR A 29 -12.54 2.36 -15.60
C THR A 29 -13.30 1.27 -14.84
N MET A 30 -14.61 1.13 -15.06
CA MET A 30 -15.47 0.16 -14.41
C MET A 30 -15.04 -1.28 -14.74
N LYS A 31 -14.71 -1.57 -16.00
CA LYS A 31 -14.23 -2.90 -16.39
C LYS A 31 -12.95 -3.31 -15.65
N LEU A 32 -11.98 -2.40 -15.54
CA LEU A 32 -10.74 -2.64 -14.80
C LEU A 32 -11.03 -2.85 -13.31
N SER A 33 -11.84 -1.97 -12.70
CA SER A 33 -12.21 -2.09 -11.28
C SER A 33 -13.00 -3.35 -10.98
N CYS A 34 -13.94 -3.75 -11.85
CA CYS A 34 -14.67 -5.00 -11.69
C CYS A 34 -13.75 -6.21 -11.78
N PHE A 35 -12.80 -6.24 -12.72
CA PHE A 35 -11.81 -7.30 -12.82
C PHE A 35 -11.02 -7.47 -11.51
N VAL A 36 -10.48 -6.36 -10.97
CA VAL A 36 -9.77 -6.34 -9.68
C VAL A 36 -10.67 -6.82 -8.54
N LEU A 37 -11.90 -6.30 -8.43
CA LEU A 37 -12.85 -6.71 -7.39
C LEU A 37 -13.20 -8.20 -7.45
N PHE A 38 -13.32 -8.78 -8.64
CA PHE A 38 -13.55 -10.21 -8.79
C PHE A 38 -12.37 -11.05 -8.29
N ILE A 39 -11.13 -10.60 -8.52
CA ILE A 39 -9.95 -11.29 -7.98
C ILE A 39 -9.91 -11.17 -6.45
N LEU A 40 -10.22 -10.00 -5.89
CA LEU A 40 -10.32 -9.80 -4.43
C LEU A 40 -11.39 -10.71 -3.80
N LEU A 41 -12.54 -10.86 -4.44
CA LEU A 41 -13.57 -11.82 -4.00
C LEU A 41 -13.04 -13.26 -4.01
N GLY A 42 -12.31 -13.68 -5.06
CA GLY A 42 -11.67 -14.99 -5.10
C GLY A 42 -10.63 -15.18 -4.00
N ALA A 43 -9.78 -14.18 -3.78
CA ALA A 43 -8.73 -14.20 -2.76
C ALA A 43 -9.30 -14.26 -1.33
N THR A 44 -10.40 -13.56 -1.05
CA THR A 44 -11.07 -13.63 0.25
C THR A 44 -11.70 -15.00 0.51
N VAL A 45 -12.38 -15.58 -0.48
CA VAL A 45 -12.90 -16.96 -0.37
C VAL A 45 -11.77 -17.97 -0.18
N PHE A 46 -10.67 -17.84 -0.93
CA PHE A 46 -9.48 -18.66 -0.74
C PHE A 46 -8.92 -18.52 0.68
N SER A 47 -8.74 -17.28 1.16
CA SER A 47 -8.18 -17.00 2.48
C SER A 47 -9.04 -17.58 3.60
N LEU A 48 -10.37 -17.45 3.51
CA LEU A 48 -11.31 -18.03 4.48
C LEU A 48 -11.31 -19.56 4.45
N SER A 49 -11.35 -20.16 3.25
CA SER A 49 -11.30 -21.62 3.08
C SER A 49 -9.98 -22.19 3.59
N PHE A 50 -8.86 -21.53 3.27
CA PHE A 50 -7.52 -21.89 3.71
C PHE A 50 -7.38 -21.87 5.24
N GLN A 51 -7.94 -20.85 5.90
CA GLN A 51 -8.02 -20.80 7.36
C GLN A 51 -8.90 -21.92 7.92
N GLY A 52 -10.03 -22.23 7.25
CA GLY A 52 -10.96 -23.27 7.65
C GLY A 52 -10.39 -24.71 7.57
N VAL A 53 -9.41 -24.96 6.70
CA VAL A 53 -8.76 -26.27 6.55
C VAL A 53 -7.43 -26.40 7.31
N ASP A 54 -7.20 -25.56 8.32
CA ASP A 54 -5.94 -25.52 9.07
C ASP A 54 -4.69 -25.24 8.19
N GLY A 55 -4.88 -24.51 7.09
CA GLY A 55 -3.81 -24.13 6.17
C GLY A 55 -2.58 -23.50 6.86
N PRO A 56 -2.75 -22.59 7.84
CA PRO A 56 -1.62 -22.05 8.60
C PRO A 56 -0.72 -23.11 9.25
N LYS A 57 -1.32 -24.19 9.80
CA LYS A 57 -0.55 -25.29 10.41
C LYS A 57 0.21 -26.10 9.37
N TRP A 58 -0.36 -26.25 8.17
CA TRP A 58 0.31 -26.92 7.06
C TRP A 58 1.55 -26.13 6.62
N VAL A 59 1.42 -24.81 6.45
CA VAL A 59 2.55 -23.94 6.09
C VAL A 59 3.58 -23.85 7.19
N GLU A 60 3.15 -23.81 8.45
CA GLU A 60 4.05 -23.88 9.61
C GLU A 60 4.91 -25.14 9.57
N HIS A 61 4.34 -26.31 9.28
CA HIS A 61 5.12 -27.55 9.19
C HIS A 61 6.10 -27.52 8.01
N LEU A 62 5.67 -26.97 6.88
CA LEU A 62 6.47 -26.87 5.66
C LEU A 62 7.65 -25.89 5.82
N LEU A 63 7.42 -24.76 6.48
CA LEU A 63 8.42 -23.71 6.68
C LEU A 63 9.24 -23.90 7.95
N GLY A 64 8.69 -24.55 8.98
CA GLY A 64 9.41 -24.96 10.19
C GLY A 64 10.41 -26.09 9.96
N GLY A 65 10.25 -26.86 8.88
CA GLY A 65 11.24 -27.85 8.43
C GLY A 65 12.46 -27.25 7.72
N LEU A 66 12.47 -25.94 7.44
CA LEU A 66 13.59 -25.29 6.77
C LEU A 66 14.74 -24.98 7.76
N PRO A 67 15.99 -25.34 7.42
CA PRO A 67 17.14 -24.94 8.21
C PRO A 67 17.35 -23.43 8.10
N GLY A 68 17.45 -22.72 9.24
CA GLY A 68 17.77 -21.28 9.25
C GLY A 68 16.96 -20.42 10.23
N GLY A 69 16.02 -20.99 10.99
CA GLY A 69 15.25 -20.26 12.00
C GLY A 69 14.54 -19.02 11.43
N GLN A 70 14.56 -17.92 12.18
CA GLN A 70 13.92 -16.66 11.79
C GLN A 70 14.46 -16.08 10.48
N VAL A 71 15.77 -16.10 10.28
CA VAL A 71 16.41 -15.49 9.09
C VAL A 71 16.19 -16.32 7.83
N GLY A 72 16.29 -17.65 7.93
CA GLY A 72 15.99 -18.56 6.82
C GLY A 72 14.55 -18.43 6.33
N PHE A 73 13.60 -18.35 7.25
CA PHE A 73 12.20 -18.07 6.94
C PHE A 73 12.04 -16.76 6.17
N LEU A 74 12.64 -15.66 6.64
CA LEU A 74 12.53 -14.35 6.00
C LEU A 74 13.12 -14.31 4.59
N ILE A 75 14.23 -15.00 4.34
CA ILE A 75 14.84 -15.08 3.01
C ILE A 75 13.93 -15.85 2.05
N VAL A 76 13.45 -17.03 2.45
CA VAL A 76 12.58 -17.87 1.62
C VAL A 76 11.27 -17.14 1.32
N VAL A 77 10.67 -16.50 2.33
CA VAL A 77 9.45 -15.69 2.16
C VAL A 77 9.70 -14.51 1.25
N ASN A 78 10.81 -13.79 1.38
CA ASN A 78 11.12 -12.66 0.48
C ASN A 78 11.25 -13.11 -0.97
N ILE A 79 11.88 -14.26 -1.23
CA ILE A 79 12.00 -14.81 -2.59
C ILE A 79 10.65 -15.27 -3.12
N LEU A 80 9.86 -15.95 -2.29
CA LEU A 80 8.52 -16.42 -2.65
C LEU A 80 7.60 -15.24 -3.00
N ILE A 81 7.57 -14.21 -2.16
CA ILE A 81 6.79 -12.99 -2.39
C ILE A 81 7.25 -12.29 -3.66
N PHE A 82 8.58 -12.15 -3.85
CA PHE A 82 9.14 -11.52 -5.04
C PHE A 82 8.69 -12.21 -6.33
N LEU A 83 8.65 -13.54 -6.35
CA LEU A 83 8.18 -14.31 -7.51
C LEU A 83 6.66 -14.24 -7.70
N LEU A 84 5.88 -14.35 -6.61
CA LEU A 84 4.41 -14.25 -6.68
C LEU A 84 3.96 -12.84 -7.12
N ALA A 85 4.69 -11.81 -6.69
CA ALA A 85 4.39 -10.41 -6.97
C ALA A 85 4.58 -10.01 -8.45
N PHE A 86 5.12 -10.90 -9.28
CA PHE A 86 5.09 -10.72 -10.72
C PHE A 86 3.70 -10.97 -11.32
N PHE A 87 2.92 -11.90 -10.76
CA PHE A 87 1.65 -12.33 -11.35
C PHE A 87 0.43 -11.75 -10.65
N LEU A 88 0.57 -11.38 -9.38
CA LEU A 88 -0.50 -10.87 -8.54
C LEU A 88 -0.24 -9.41 -8.21
N ASP A 89 -1.28 -8.58 -8.29
CA ASP A 89 -1.24 -7.19 -7.86
C ASP A 89 -1.14 -7.11 -6.31
N PHE A 90 -0.73 -5.96 -5.78
CA PHE A 90 -0.32 -5.81 -4.39
C PHE A 90 -1.45 -6.14 -3.40
N PHE A 91 -2.67 -5.70 -3.70
CA PHE A 91 -3.81 -5.92 -2.80
C PHE A 91 -4.13 -7.42 -2.74
N GLU A 92 -4.15 -8.10 -3.88
CA GLU A 92 -4.42 -9.52 -4.05
C GLU A 92 -3.36 -10.36 -3.34
N LEU A 93 -2.08 -10.01 -3.55
CA LEU A 93 -0.97 -10.70 -2.90
C LEU A 93 -1.02 -10.49 -1.38
N ALA A 94 -1.34 -9.29 -0.89
CA ALA A 94 -1.48 -9.03 0.54
C ALA A 94 -2.59 -9.88 1.17
N PHE A 95 -3.76 -9.99 0.54
CA PHE A 95 -4.87 -10.79 1.07
C PHE A 95 -4.62 -12.30 1.05
N ILE A 96 -3.74 -12.79 0.17
CA ILE A 96 -3.33 -14.19 0.12
C ILE A 96 -2.20 -14.46 1.12
N VAL A 97 -1.14 -13.65 1.07
CA VAL A 97 0.12 -13.92 1.78
C VAL A 97 0.05 -13.53 3.25
N VAL A 98 -0.63 -12.44 3.62
CA VAL A 98 -0.68 -12.02 5.04
C VAL A 98 -1.38 -13.08 5.90
N PRO A 99 -2.59 -13.58 5.56
CA PRO A 99 -3.24 -14.63 6.37
C PRO A 99 -2.48 -15.96 6.35
N LEU A 100 -1.71 -16.21 5.28
CA LEU A 100 -0.88 -17.40 5.13
C LEU A 100 0.35 -17.38 6.04
N LEU A 101 1.06 -16.25 6.09
CA LEU A 101 2.38 -16.13 6.72
C LEU A 101 2.38 -15.47 8.09
N ALA A 102 1.41 -14.59 8.39
CA ALA A 102 1.30 -13.94 9.70
C ALA A 102 1.27 -14.92 10.89
N PRO A 103 0.45 -15.99 10.90
CA PRO A 103 0.44 -16.94 12.02
C PRO A 103 1.76 -17.72 12.15
N VAL A 104 2.48 -17.94 11.05
CA VAL A 104 3.78 -18.61 11.05
C VAL A 104 4.86 -17.67 11.58
N ALA A 105 4.82 -16.40 11.18
CA ALA A 105 5.73 -15.36 11.65
C ALA A 105 5.60 -15.13 13.17
N GLU A 106 4.37 -15.05 13.68
CA GLU A 106 4.08 -14.88 15.12
C GLU A 106 4.67 -16.03 15.95
N LYS A 107 4.50 -17.28 15.51
CA LYS A 107 5.06 -18.46 16.17
C LYS A 107 6.58 -18.52 16.17
N LEU A 108 7.21 -17.98 15.12
CA LEU A 108 8.67 -17.85 15.04
C LEU A 108 9.20 -16.66 15.87
N GLY A 109 8.33 -15.92 16.58
CA GLY A 109 8.70 -14.77 17.39
C GLY A 109 9.05 -13.53 16.55
N ILE A 110 8.57 -13.47 15.32
CA ILE A 110 8.78 -12.34 14.41
C ILE A 110 7.73 -11.28 14.71
N ASP A 111 8.17 -10.04 14.95
CA ASP A 111 7.27 -8.89 15.04
C ASP A 111 6.50 -8.73 13.70
N LEU A 112 5.17 -8.77 13.78
CA LEU A 112 4.29 -8.63 12.63
C LEU A 112 4.43 -7.26 11.94
N VAL A 113 4.79 -6.21 12.69
CA VAL A 113 5.00 -4.89 12.10
C VAL A 113 6.26 -4.88 11.25
N TRP A 114 7.37 -5.42 11.78
CA TRP A 114 8.60 -5.57 11.02
C TRP A 114 8.41 -6.48 9.79
N PHE A 115 7.70 -7.59 9.96
CA PHE A 115 7.34 -8.49 8.86
C PHE A 115 6.49 -7.79 7.79
N GLY A 116 5.49 -7.00 8.22
CA GLY A 116 4.63 -6.22 7.33
C GLY A 116 5.41 -5.17 6.53
N ILE A 117 6.39 -4.50 7.16
CA ILE A 117 7.27 -3.55 6.48
C ILE A 117 8.14 -4.26 5.44
N LEU A 118 8.75 -5.40 5.79
CA LEU A 118 9.53 -6.20 4.84
C LEU A 118 8.69 -6.64 3.63
N LEU A 119 7.46 -7.10 3.89
CA LEU A 119 6.52 -7.49 2.86
C LEU A 119 6.11 -6.31 1.97
N ALA A 120 5.81 -5.14 2.55
CA ALA A 120 5.45 -3.93 1.81
C ALA A 120 6.60 -3.43 0.91
N VAL A 121 7.81 -3.41 1.45
CA VAL A 121 9.04 -3.02 0.71
C VAL A 121 9.29 -3.98 -0.45
N ASN A 122 9.10 -5.28 -0.23
CA ASN A 122 9.28 -6.31 -1.26
C ASN A 122 8.22 -6.16 -2.37
N MET A 123 6.94 -6.00 -2.02
CA MET A 123 5.86 -5.74 -2.99
C MET A 123 6.09 -4.48 -3.82
N GLN A 124 6.65 -3.42 -3.23
CA GLN A 124 6.98 -2.20 -3.95
C GLN A 124 8.06 -2.44 -5.02
N THR A 125 9.03 -3.32 -4.76
CA THR A 125 10.10 -3.65 -5.74
C THR A 125 9.52 -4.19 -7.04
N SER A 126 8.44 -4.97 -6.95
CA SER A 126 7.83 -5.68 -8.08
C SER A 126 7.21 -4.72 -9.10
N PHE A 127 6.77 -3.53 -8.68
CA PHE A 127 6.29 -2.47 -9.58
C PHE A 127 7.38 -1.85 -10.47
N MET A 128 8.65 -2.14 -10.20
CA MET A 128 9.80 -1.53 -10.88
C MET A 128 10.63 -2.51 -11.70
N HIS A 129 10.24 -3.79 -11.77
CA HIS A 129 10.99 -4.79 -12.53
C HIS A 129 10.40 -5.00 -13.95
N PRO A 130 11.23 -5.16 -15.00
CA PRO A 130 10.82 -5.26 -16.42
C PRO A 130 9.67 -6.18 -16.86
N PRO A 131 9.37 -7.35 -16.25
CA PRO A 131 8.29 -8.21 -16.73
C PRO A 131 6.89 -7.67 -16.38
N PHE A 132 6.75 -6.89 -15.30
CA PHE A 132 5.44 -6.41 -14.82
C PHE A 132 5.45 -4.97 -14.25
N GLY A 133 6.57 -4.27 -14.39
CA GLY A 133 6.74 -2.92 -13.87
C GLY A 133 5.90 -1.91 -14.64
N PHE A 134 4.63 -1.75 -14.24
CA PHE A 134 3.71 -0.78 -14.83
C PHE A 134 4.30 0.63 -14.85
N ALA A 135 5.15 0.97 -13.88
CA ALA A 135 5.87 2.24 -13.87
C ALA A 135 6.86 2.38 -15.04
N LEU A 136 7.57 1.31 -15.41
CA LEU A 136 8.50 1.31 -16.55
C LEU A 136 7.76 1.37 -17.88
N PHE A 137 6.64 0.66 -18.00
CA PHE A 137 5.77 0.75 -19.17
C PHE A 137 5.07 2.11 -19.28
N TYR A 138 4.72 2.73 -18.16
CA TYR A 138 4.20 4.09 -18.13
C TYR A 138 5.25 5.09 -18.62
N LEU A 139 6.48 5.01 -18.13
CA LEU A 139 7.59 5.83 -18.61
C LEU A 139 7.86 5.59 -20.10
N ARG A 140 7.79 4.34 -20.56
CA ARG A 140 7.90 4.02 -21.99
C ARG A 140 6.75 4.60 -22.82
N SER A 141 5.55 4.71 -22.28
CA SER A 141 4.36 5.26 -22.97
C SER A 141 4.44 6.77 -23.20
N VAL A 142 5.18 7.49 -22.36
CA VAL A 142 5.40 8.95 -22.47
C VAL A 142 6.77 9.29 -23.08
N ALA A 143 7.67 8.32 -23.23
CA ALA A 143 8.98 8.52 -23.83
C ALA A 143 8.88 8.69 -25.36
N PRO A 144 9.60 9.66 -25.95
CA PRO A 144 9.64 9.88 -27.40
C PRO A 144 10.10 8.62 -28.13
N THR A 145 9.26 8.11 -29.03
CA THR A 145 9.56 6.96 -29.91
C THR A 145 10.52 7.31 -31.04
N ASP A 146 10.49 8.57 -31.47
CA ASP A 146 11.26 9.10 -32.59
C ASP A 146 12.28 10.13 -32.11
N ASP A 147 13.35 10.29 -32.90
CA ASP A 147 14.34 11.33 -32.65
C ASP A 147 13.66 12.69 -32.76
N TYR A 148 13.80 13.51 -31.72
CA TYR A 148 13.17 14.82 -31.67
C TYR A 148 14.24 15.90 -31.53
N THR A 149 14.10 16.98 -32.31
CA THR A 149 14.90 18.18 -32.09
C THR A 149 14.34 18.93 -30.90
N ASP A 150 15.18 19.14 -29.88
CA ASP A 150 14.83 19.92 -28.71
C ASP A 150 14.42 21.35 -29.14
N ARG A 151 13.26 21.79 -28.66
CA ARG A 151 12.66 23.07 -29.00
C ARG A 151 13.46 24.27 -28.46
N VAL A 152 14.28 24.06 -27.43
CA VAL A 152 15.10 25.09 -26.78
C VAL A 152 16.55 25.04 -27.26
N THR A 153 17.17 23.85 -27.29
CA THR A 153 18.60 23.71 -27.64
C THR A 153 18.85 23.46 -29.14
N LYS A 154 17.81 23.13 -29.94
CA LYS A 154 17.87 22.78 -31.37
C LYS A 154 18.80 21.61 -31.70
N GLN A 155 19.23 20.84 -30.71
CA GLN A 155 20.05 19.66 -30.91
C GLN A 155 19.16 18.42 -31.16
N PRO A 156 19.59 17.48 -32.01
CA PRO A 156 18.89 16.21 -32.18
C PRO A 156 19.04 15.37 -30.91
N VAL A 157 17.92 15.07 -30.24
CA VAL A 157 17.88 14.15 -29.11
C VAL A 157 17.43 12.78 -29.64
N ALA A 158 18.29 11.77 -29.46
CA ALA A 158 17.99 10.41 -29.87
C ALA A 158 16.83 9.82 -29.05
N ARG A 159 16.02 8.98 -29.69
CA ARG A 159 14.94 8.21 -29.04
C ARG A 159 15.42 7.45 -27.81
N ILE A 160 14.54 7.36 -26.80
CA ILE A 160 14.82 6.60 -25.58
C ILE A 160 14.46 5.14 -25.84
N THR A 161 15.46 4.26 -25.81
CA THR A 161 15.26 2.82 -25.99
C THR A 161 14.70 2.17 -24.72
N THR A 162 13.90 1.12 -24.86
CA THR A 162 13.38 0.35 -23.71
C THR A 162 14.51 -0.15 -22.80
N GLY A 163 15.67 -0.49 -23.37
CA GLY A 163 16.85 -0.89 -22.63
C GLY A 163 17.42 0.21 -21.72
N GLN A 164 17.37 1.49 -22.14
CA GLN A 164 17.79 2.61 -21.29
C GLN A 164 16.83 2.84 -20.12
N ILE A 165 15.53 2.65 -20.33
CA ILE A 165 14.52 2.72 -19.26
C ILE A 165 14.76 1.60 -18.24
N TYR A 166 15.06 0.39 -18.71
CA TYR A 166 15.36 -0.76 -17.83
C TYR A 166 16.66 -0.57 -17.07
N TRP A 167 17.72 -0.11 -17.73
CA TRP A 167 18.98 0.22 -17.06
C TRP A 167 18.84 1.38 -16.07
N GLY A 168 17.89 2.29 -16.27
CA GLY A 168 17.54 3.31 -15.27
C GLY A 168 16.82 2.76 -14.04
N ALA A 169 16.11 1.64 -14.17
CA ALA A 169 15.39 0.99 -13.07
C ALA A 169 16.29 0.12 -12.18
N VAL A 170 17.33 -0.50 -12.77
CA VAL A 170 18.25 -1.41 -12.07
C VAL A 170 18.88 -0.79 -10.81
N PRO A 171 19.43 0.45 -10.84
CA PRO A 171 19.99 1.07 -9.64
C PRO A 171 18.98 1.19 -8.50
N PHE A 172 17.71 1.46 -8.81
CA PHE A 172 16.66 1.55 -7.81
C PHE A 172 16.36 0.18 -7.18
N VAL A 173 16.28 -0.87 -8.00
CA VAL A 173 16.10 -2.25 -7.51
C VAL A 173 17.27 -2.66 -6.61
N VAL A 174 18.50 -2.31 -6.97
CA VAL A 174 19.69 -2.60 -6.16
C VAL A 174 19.60 -1.91 -4.78
N ILE A 175 19.25 -0.62 -4.75
CA ILE A 175 19.06 0.12 -3.48
C ILE A 175 17.97 -0.55 -2.64
N GLN A 176 16.89 -1.00 -3.28
CA GLN A 176 15.76 -1.63 -2.59
C GLN A 176 16.13 -3.01 -2.01
N VAL A 177 16.90 -3.82 -2.73
CA VAL A 177 17.45 -5.09 -2.22
C VAL A 177 18.41 -4.84 -1.06
N VAL A 178 19.25 -3.80 -1.14
CA VAL A 178 20.12 -3.37 -0.03
C VAL A 178 19.27 -2.93 1.17
N MET A 179 18.17 -2.21 0.94
CA MET A 179 17.25 -1.80 2.01
C MET A 179 16.58 -2.99 2.69
N VAL A 180 16.14 -4.00 1.92
CA VAL A 180 15.61 -5.26 2.48
C VAL A 180 16.69 -5.98 3.29
N GLY A 181 17.91 -6.08 2.77
CA GLY A 181 19.04 -6.69 3.50
C GLY A 181 19.35 -5.96 4.80
N LEU A 182 19.33 -4.62 4.81
CA LEU A 182 19.50 -3.80 6.00
C LEU A 182 18.35 -3.98 7.00
N LEU A 183 17.10 -4.06 6.53
CA LEU A 183 15.95 -4.33 7.40
C LEU A 183 16.00 -5.73 8.02
N ILE A 184 16.53 -6.73 7.30
CA ILE A 184 16.77 -8.07 7.83
C ILE A 184 17.89 -8.05 8.88
N ALA A 185 18.99 -7.33 8.62
CA ALA A 185 20.14 -7.25 9.52
C ALA A 185 19.87 -6.40 10.78
N PHE A 186 19.03 -5.37 10.67
CA PHE A 186 18.72 -4.43 11.75
C PHE A 186 17.21 -4.30 11.94
N PRO A 187 16.55 -5.26 12.62
CA PRO A 187 15.12 -5.21 12.90
C PRO A 187 14.71 -3.95 13.71
N GLY A 188 15.63 -3.39 14.50
CA GLY A 188 15.41 -2.17 15.28
C GLY A 188 15.10 -0.92 14.45
N LEU A 189 15.47 -0.87 13.16
CA LEU A 189 15.15 0.28 12.29
C LEU A 189 13.65 0.45 12.06
N ALA A 190 12.88 -0.65 12.12
CA ALA A 190 11.43 -0.62 12.01
C ALA A 190 10.77 -0.30 13.37
N GLY A 191 11.38 -0.71 14.48
CA GLY A 191 10.83 -0.62 15.83
C GLY A 191 11.11 0.70 16.57
N THR A 192 12.07 1.53 16.14
CA THR A 192 12.54 2.73 16.88
C THR A 192 11.49 3.82 17.17
N GLY A 193 10.23 3.64 16.75
CA GLY A 193 9.12 4.53 17.08
C GLY A 193 7.82 3.85 17.54
N LEU A 194 7.77 2.51 17.62
CA LEU A 194 6.54 1.76 17.89
C LEU A 194 6.33 1.43 19.37
N ASP A 195 7.37 1.51 20.20
CA ASP A 195 7.28 1.42 21.67
C ASP A 195 6.54 2.61 22.31
N LYS A 196 6.01 3.54 21.50
CA LYS A 196 5.12 4.63 21.90
C LYS A 196 3.67 4.41 21.48
N ALA A 197 3.23 3.17 21.30
CA ALA A 197 1.83 2.87 21.54
C ALA A 197 1.61 3.03 23.05
N ALA A 198 1.14 4.20 23.45
CA ALA A 198 0.79 4.50 24.83
C ALA A 198 -0.06 3.36 25.39
N ASP A 199 0.46 2.73 26.43
CA ASP A 199 -0.30 1.92 27.38
C ASP A 199 -1.30 2.87 28.06
N LEU A 200 -2.37 3.23 27.32
CA LEU A 200 -3.51 3.93 27.87
C LEU A 200 -4.32 2.88 28.62
N ASP A 201 -3.86 2.59 29.83
CA ASP A 201 -4.57 1.83 30.82
C ASP A 201 -5.91 2.53 31.11
N VAL A 202 -6.96 2.09 30.41
CA VAL A 202 -8.33 2.59 30.58
C VAL A 202 -8.93 2.20 31.93
N THR A 203 -8.17 1.46 32.76
CA THR A 203 -8.62 0.92 34.04
C THR A 203 -8.49 1.92 35.20
N ASN A 204 -7.63 2.94 35.08
CA ASN A 204 -7.33 3.85 36.20
C ASN A 204 -7.72 5.32 36.00
N GLN A 205 -8.43 5.66 34.92
CA GLN A 205 -9.09 6.97 34.86
C GLN A 205 -10.34 6.94 35.73
N LYS A 206 -10.23 7.44 36.96
CA LYS A 206 -11.39 7.94 37.69
C LYS A 206 -12.12 8.90 36.75
N ILE A 207 -13.32 8.50 36.33
CA ILE A 207 -14.27 9.40 35.71
C ILE A 207 -14.63 10.41 36.81
N GLU A 208 -13.84 11.46 36.92
CA GLU A 208 -14.20 12.64 37.68
C GLU A 208 -15.30 13.29 36.84
N VAL A 209 -16.54 12.88 37.14
CA VAL A 209 -17.74 13.55 36.66
C VAL A 209 -17.56 15.01 37.10
N GLN A 210 -17.26 15.88 36.14
CA GLN A 210 -17.36 17.31 36.36
C GLN A 210 -18.75 17.55 36.96
N PRO A 211 -18.85 18.14 38.17
CA PRO A 211 -20.15 18.43 38.74
C PRO A 211 -20.89 19.26 37.69
N ALA A 212 -22.12 18.83 37.36
CA ALA A 212 -23.00 19.60 36.49
C ALA A 212 -22.92 21.06 36.94
N GLU A 213 -22.53 21.96 36.02
CA GLU A 213 -22.59 23.39 36.25
C GLU A 213 -23.93 23.68 36.90
N GLU A 214 -23.90 24.30 38.09
CA GLU A 214 -25.09 24.80 38.76
C GLU A 214 -25.92 25.52 37.71
N THR A 215 -27.09 24.97 37.40
CA THR A 215 -28.14 25.68 36.70
C THR A 215 -28.41 26.92 37.54
N LYS A 216 -27.80 28.05 37.20
CA LYS A 216 -28.17 29.35 37.74
C LYS A 216 -29.65 29.50 37.42
N GLU A 217 -30.51 29.31 38.42
CA GLU A 217 -31.89 29.76 38.36
C GLU A 217 -31.82 31.25 38.01
N ILE A 218 -32.23 31.57 36.79
CA ILE A 218 -32.33 32.95 36.33
C ILE A 218 -33.43 33.59 37.17
N ASN A 219 -33.03 34.37 38.18
CA ASN A 219 -33.97 35.07 39.03
C ASN A 219 -34.65 36.17 38.19
N LEU A 220 -35.92 35.94 37.81
CA LEU A 220 -36.68 36.84 36.94
C LEU A 220 -36.85 38.25 37.52
N ASP A 221 -36.73 38.40 38.85
CA ASP A 221 -36.87 39.69 39.55
C ASP A 221 -35.61 40.57 39.40
N GLU A 222 -34.47 39.98 39.03
CA GLU A 222 -33.22 40.69 38.74
C GLU A 222 -33.15 41.20 37.29
N LEU A 223 -33.83 40.50 36.36
CA LEU A 223 -33.92 40.87 34.93
C LEU A 223 -34.99 41.93 34.65
N PHE A 224 -36.08 41.93 35.41
CA PHE A 224 -37.14 42.92 35.31
C PHE A 224 -37.38 43.46 36.71
N GLY A 225 -36.69 44.56 37.06
CA GLY A 225 -36.74 45.17 38.39
C GLY A 225 -38.15 45.39 38.96
N PRO A 226 -38.28 45.69 40.26
CA PRO A 226 -39.49 45.47 41.04
C PRO A 226 -40.73 46.06 40.37
N LYS A 227 -41.72 45.19 40.11
CA LYS A 227 -43.05 45.58 39.66
C LYS A 227 -43.68 46.47 40.74
N LYS A 228 -44.02 47.70 40.38
CA LYS A 228 -44.99 48.50 41.14
C LYS A 228 -46.39 47.92 40.96
#